data_AF-A0A5B1QMK6-F1
#
_entry.id   AF-A0A5B1QMK6-F1
#
_cell.length_a   1.000
_cell.length_b   1.000
_cell.length_c   1.000
_cell.angle_alpha   90.00
_cell.angle_beta   90.00
_cell.angle_gamma   90.00
#
_symmetry.space_group_name_H-M   'P 1'
#
loop_
_entity.id
_entity.type
_entity.pdbx_description
1 polymer ?
#
loop_
_entity_poly.entity_id
_entity_poly.type
_entity_poly.pdbx_seq_one_letter_code
_entity_poly.pdbx_strand_id
1 'polypeptide(L)'
;MCDLGKVTGGITGWQRQEFRELALLDYITKLRFQGKLKDGVGGNTRSALIKSWKTIYKGFCPNDVHPLLKWDTENALIPQEDDDTFVWQKIGAQVKSAKAVQKRKREDDDHDSNEVKIATLKNDVITSVKAPPKKKQKTKADMNDKVRGLEWTASTWSCAYDSILTILSNVYFTNVRQWHHKAASAN
;
A
#
# COMPACT_ATOMS: atom_id res chain seq x y z
N MET A 1 -22.74 16.33 10.07
CA MET A 1 -23.09 16.76 8.71
C MET A 1 -21.91 16.42 7.81
N CYS A 2 -22.07 15.49 6.87
CA CYS A 2 -20.99 15.07 5.98
C CYS A 2 -20.75 16.15 4.92
N ASP A 3 -19.52 16.66 4.85
CA ASP A 3 -19.12 17.66 3.87
C ASP A 3 -19.21 17.07 2.46
N LEU A 4 -19.99 17.74 1.60
CA LEU A 4 -20.31 17.25 0.25
C LEU A 4 -19.04 17.08 -0.58
N GLY A 5 -17.98 17.86 -0.32
CA GLY A 5 -16.66 17.74 -0.97
C GLY A 5 -15.91 16.44 -0.65
N LYS A 6 -16.20 15.81 0.50
CA LYS A 6 -15.68 14.47 0.85
C LYS A 6 -16.47 13.35 0.16
N VAL A 7 -17.72 13.61 -0.21
CA VAL A 7 -18.62 12.66 -0.90
C VAL A 7 -18.45 12.76 -2.43
N THR A 8 -18.19 13.95 -2.97
CA THR A 8 -17.88 14.16 -4.39
C THR A 8 -16.42 13.92 -4.75
N GLY A 9 -15.61 13.38 -3.83
CA GLY A 9 -14.30 12.84 -4.15
C GLY A 9 -13.28 13.88 -4.59
N GLY A 10 -13.20 15.01 -3.89
CA GLY A 10 -12.04 15.90 -4.05
C GLY A 10 -10.77 15.16 -3.66
N ILE A 11 -9.90 14.86 -4.64
CA ILE A 11 -8.57 14.28 -4.39
C ILE A 11 -7.81 15.19 -3.41
N THR A 12 -7.32 14.60 -2.32
CA THR A 12 -6.50 15.33 -1.32
C THR A 12 -5.20 15.83 -1.97
N GLY A 13 -4.59 16.90 -1.43
CA GLY A 13 -3.37 17.48 -2.01
C GLY A 13 -2.24 16.45 -2.18
N TRP A 14 -2.04 15.60 -1.17
CA TRP A 14 -1.06 14.51 -1.21
C TRP A 14 -1.36 13.48 -2.31
N GLN A 15 -2.61 13.02 -2.39
CA GLN A 15 -3.03 12.08 -3.45
C GLN A 15 -2.88 12.71 -4.84
N ARG A 16 -3.19 14.01 -4.98
CA ARG A 16 -2.99 14.74 -6.24
C ARG A 16 -1.52 14.69 -6.65
N GLN A 17 -0.64 14.95 -5.70
CA GLN A 17 0.80 14.93 -5.92
C GLN A 17 1.26 13.52 -6.34
N GLU A 18 0.81 12.47 -5.66
CA GLU A 18 1.09 11.07 -6.03
C GLU A 18 0.69 10.78 -7.49
N PHE A 19 -0.53 11.13 -7.90
CA PHE A 19 -0.98 10.90 -9.28
C PHE A 19 -0.19 11.72 -10.31
N ARG A 20 0.19 12.95 -9.96
CA ARG A 20 1.04 13.78 -10.82
C ARG A 20 2.42 13.15 -11.02
N GLU A 21 3.02 12.65 -9.96
CA GLU A 21 4.31 11.95 -10.02
C GLU A 21 4.22 10.68 -10.87
N LEU A 22 3.18 9.87 -10.69
CA LEU A 22 2.94 8.68 -11.51
C LEU A 22 2.80 9.02 -13.00
N ALA A 23 2.01 10.04 -13.34
CA ALA A 23 1.86 10.49 -14.72
C ALA A 23 3.18 10.97 -15.34
N LEU A 24 4.02 11.64 -14.55
CA LEU A 24 5.35 12.05 -14.98
C LEU A 24 6.27 10.84 -15.19
N LEU A 25 6.29 9.88 -14.26
CA LEU A 25 7.11 8.68 -14.37
C LEU A 25 6.74 7.83 -15.58
N ASP A 26 5.45 7.72 -15.89
CA ASP A 26 4.97 7.05 -17.10
C ASP A 26 5.50 7.75 -18.36
N TYR A 27 5.43 9.08 -18.39
CA TYR A 27 5.98 9.88 -19.49
C TYR A 27 7.50 9.72 -19.65
N ILE A 28 8.25 9.70 -18.54
CA ILE A 28 9.70 9.42 -18.56
C ILE A 28 9.97 8.03 -19.13
N THR A 29 9.19 7.03 -18.71
CA THR A 29 9.31 5.65 -19.18
C THR A 29 9.05 5.55 -20.69
N LYS A 30 8.02 6.23 -21.18
CA LYS A 30 7.70 6.35 -22.60
C LYS A 30 8.85 6.97 -23.40
N LEU A 31 9.44 8.07 -22.92
CA LEU A 31 10.59 8.70 -23.59
C LEU A 31 11.83 7.81 -23.58
N ARG A 32 12.08 7.10 -22.48
CA ARG A 32 13.19 6.15 -22.37
C ARG A 32 13.03 5.01 -23.38
N PHE A 33 11.84 4.45 -23.49
CA PHE A 33 11.52 3.40 -24.48
C PHE A 33 11.71 3.90 -25.92
N GLN A 34 11.33 5.15 -26.19
CA GLN A 34 11.51 5.77 -27.51
C GLN A 34 12.95 6.23 -27.80
N GLY A 35 13.88 6.12 -26.83
CA GLY A 35 15.24 6.65 -26.97
C GLY A 35 15.31 8.19 -27.08
N LYS A 36 14.27 8.90 -26.64
CA LYS A 36 14.15 10.38 -26.71
C LYS A 36 14.40 11.07 -25.37
N LEU A 37 14.69 10.29 -24.34
CA LEU A 37 15.03 10.83 -23.02
C LEU A 37 16.40 11.49 -23.09
N LYS A 38 16.50 12.77 -22.68
CA LYS A 38 17.79 13.47 -22.62
C LYS A 38 18.73 12.80 -21.63
N ASP A 39 20.01 12.83 -21.96
CA ASP A 39 21.08 12.38 -21.06
C ASP A 39 21.07 13.19 -19.75
N GLY A 40 21.31 12.49 -18.63
CA GLY A 40 21.32 13.07 -17.30
C GLY A 40 20.01 12.91 -16.51
N VAL A 41 18.92 12.45 -17.13
CA VAL A 41 17.72 12.01 -16.39
C VAL A 41 17.94 10.58 -15.90
N GLY A 42 18.01 10.39 -14.59
CA GLY A 42 18.23 9.08 -13.98
C GLY A 42 18.06 9.10 -12.46
N GLY A 43 17.85 7.93 -11.88
CA GLY A 43 17.68 7.77 -10.44
C GLY A 43 17.26 6.35 -10.08
N ASN A 44 17.71 5.87 -8.92
CA ASN A 44 17.33 4.56 -8.39
C ASN A 44 16.01 4.61 -7.62
N THR A 45 15.65 5.78 -7.10
CA THR A 45 14.39 6.05 -6.42
C THR A 45 13.49 6.92 -7.30
N ARG A 46 12.18 6.88 -7.01
CA ARG A 46 11.21 7.79 -7.64
C ARG A 46 11.65 9.24 -7.51
N SER A 47 12.02 9.66 -6.30
CA SER A 47 12.28 11.07 -6.02
C SER A 47 13.58 11.54 -6.65
N ALA A 48 14.65 10.73 -6.62
CA ALA A 48 15.88 11.03 -7.36
C ALA A 48 15.61 11.19 -8.87
N LEU A 49 14.81 10.29 -9.46
CA LEU A 49 14.46 10.38 -10.88
C LEU A 49 13.67 11.65 -11.20
N ILE A 50 12.66 12.00 -10.40
CA ILE A 50 11.87 13.23 -10.58
C ILE A 50 12.72 14.48 -10.36
N LYS A 51 13.63 14.48 -9.37
CA LYS A 51 14.59 15.58 -9.13
C LYS A 51 15.51 15.76 -10.35
N SER A 52 16.08 14.68 -10.89
CA SER A 52 16.91 14.73 -12.11
C SER A 52 16.14 15.18 -13.36
N TRP A 53 14.86 14.81 -13.47
CA TRP A 53 14.00 15.30 -14.55
C TRP A 53 13.83 16.81 -14.46
N LYS A 54 13.51 17.33 -13.28
CA LYS A 54 13.25 18.76 -13.06
C LYS A 54 14.45 19.66 -13.34
N THR A 55 15.67 19.18 -13.11
CA THR A 55 16.89 19.96 -13.41
C THR A 55 17.02 20.19 -14.92
N ILE A 56 16.64 19.22 -15.73
CA ILE A 56 16.74 19.25 -17.20
C ILE A 56 15.50 19.86 -17.86
N TYR A 57 14.31 19.52 -17.38
CA TYR A 57 13.00 19.90 -17.94
C TYR A 57 12.24 20.82 -16.97
N LYS A 58 12.75 22.04 -16.81
CA LYS A 58 12.18 23.04 -15.87
C LYS A 58 10.75 23.41 -16.25
N GLY A 59 9.82 23.27 -15.31
CA GLY A 59 8.42 23.66 -15.49
C GLY A 59 7.64 22.85 -16.53
N PHE A 60 8.19 21.74 -17.02
CA PHE A 60 7.53 20.95 -18.05
C PHE A 60 6.38 20.11 -17.46
N CYS A 61 5.20 20.20 -18.09
CA CYS A 61 4.06 19.33 -17.85
C CYS A 61 3.73 18.57 -19.14
N PRO A 62 3.68 17.22 -19.15
CA PRO A 62 3.27 16.47 -20.33
C PRO A 62 1.83 16.79 -20.75
N ASN A 63 1.58 16.79 -22.06
CA ASN A 63 0.26 17.10 -22.63
C ASN A 63 -0.82 16.06 -22.30
N ASP A 64 -0.40 14.81 -22.10
CA ASP A 64 -1.24 13.63 -21.83
C ASP A 64 -1.75 13.58 -20.38
N VAL A 65 -1.31 14.52 -19.53
CA VAL A 65 -1.76 14.59 -18.14
C VAL A 65 -3.21 15.08 -18.08
N HIS A 66 -4.04 14.37 -17.31
CA HIS A 66 -5.44 14.72 -17.08
C HIS A 66 -5.58 16.18 -16.59
N PRO A 67 -6.56 16.97 -17.06
CA PRO A 67 -6.68 18.40 -16.74
C PRO A 67 -6.64 18.72 -15.24
N LEU A 68 -7.29 17.91 -14.40
CA LEU A 68 -7.31 18.09 -12.92
C LEU A 68 -5.94 17.87 -12.25
N LEU A 69 -5.03 17.19 -12.94
CA LEU A 69 -3.70 16.87 -12.45
C LEU A 69 -2.65 17.79 -13.06
N LYS A 70 -2.95 18.63 -14.07
CA LYS A 70 -1.95 19.52 -14.66
C LYS A 70 -1.32 20.45 -13.62
N TRP A 71 -0.06 20.76 -13.83
CA TRP A 71 0.73 21.69 -13.03
C TRP A 71 1.38 22.73 -13.92
N ASP A 72 1.65 23.88 -13.35
CA ASP A 72 2.29 25.04 -13.97
C ASP A 72 3.32 25.64 -13.00
N THR A 73 3.77 26.87 -13.29
CA THR A 73 4.76 27.56 -12.46
C THR A 73 4.21 27.95 -11.09
N GLU A 74 2.91 28.23 -10.98
CA GLU A 74 2.26 28.65 -9.73
C GLU A 74 1.86 27.46 -8.86
N ASN A 75 1.43 26.36 -9.49
CA ASN A 75 1.04 25.10 -8.86
C ASN A 75 2.03 23.99 -9.24
N ALA A 76 3.29 24.21 -8.91
CA ALA A 76 4.39 23.32 -9.28
C ALA A 76 4.25 21.91 -8.67
N LEU A 77 4.71 20.90 -9.41
CA LEU A 77 4.92 19.54 -8.90
C LEU A 77 5.94 19.60 -7.75
N ILE A 78 5.65 19.09 -6.56
CA ILE A 78 6.61 19.06 -5.43
C ILE A 78 7.05 17.61 -5.18
N PRO A 79 8.26 17.20 -5.59
CA PRO A 79 8.70 15.83 -5.43
C PRO A 79 8.73 15.48 -3.95
N GLN A 80 8.24 14.29 -3.61
CA GLN A 80 8.45 13.77 -2.27
C GLN A 80 9.95 13.74 -1.93
N GLU A 81 10.29 14.05 -0.68
CA GLU A 81 11.66 13.94 -0.19
C GLU A 81 12.03 12.46 -0.03
N ASP A 82 13.23 12.08 -0.47
CA ASP A 82 13.78 10.78 -0.12
C ASP A 82 14.33 10.86 1.31
N ASP A 83 14.16 9.80 2.08
CA ASP A 83 14.86 9.65 3.35
C ASP A 83 16.30 9.20 3.06
N ASP A 84 17.25 10.13 3.19
CA ASP A 84 18.68 9.87 2.96
C ASP A 84 19.24 8.78 3.90
N THR A 85 18.54 8.47 5.00
CA THR A 85 18.92 7.39 5.92
C THR A 85 18.37 6.02 5.49
N PHE A 86 17.47 5.98 4.51
CA PHE A 86 16.86 4.74 4.05
C PHE A 86 17.87 3.91 3.24
N VAL A 87 18.28 2.78 3.81
CA VAL A 87 19.13 1.79 3.15
C VAL A 87 18.34 0.52 2.92
N TRP A 88 18.27 0.06 1.67
CA TRP A 88 17.71 -1.24 1.32
C TRP A 88 18.48 -2.35 2.05
N GLN A 89 17.85 -2.97 3.05
CA GLN A 89 18.43 -4.09 3.77
C GLN A 89 18.04 -5.41 3.10
N LYS A 90 19.01 -6.31 2.93
CA LYS A 90 18.72 -7.69 2.50
C LYS A 90 18.03 -8.42 3.64
N ILE A 91 16.82 -8.92 3.38
CA ILE A 91 16.09 -9.76 4.33
C ILE A 91 16.95 -11.01 4.61
N GLY A 92 17.23 -11.29 5.89
CA GLY A 92 18.03 -12.42 6.34
C GLY A 92 19.54 -12.13 6.54
N ALA A 93 20.03 -10.95 6.16
CA ALA A 93 21.37 -10.53 6.57
C ALA A 93 21.28 -9.97 8.00
N GLN A 94 21.75 -10.75 8.98
CA GLN A 94 22.06 -10.23 10.31
C GLN A 94 23.05 -9.07 10.12
N VAL A 95 22.58 -7.83 10.24
CA VAL A 95 23.44 -6.66 10.23
C VAL A 95 24.30 -6.76 11.48
N LYS A 96 25.52 -7.29 11.33
CA LYS A 96 26.55 -7.08 12.34
C LYS A 96 26.82 -5.58 12.33
N SER A 97 26.18 -4.85 13.25
CA SER A 97 26.53 -3.47 13.48
C SER A 97 28.01 -3.44 13.82
N ALA A 98 28.82 -2.91 12.90
CA ALA A 98 30.18 -2.53 13.21
C ALA A 98 30.06 -1.37 14.20
N LYS A 99 30.05 -1.69 15.51
CA LYS A 99 30.18 -0.69 16.55
C LYS A 99 31.51 0.02 16.30
N ALA A 100 31.45 1.30 15.96
CA ALA A 100 32.62 2.16 16.01
C ALA A 100 33.21 2.08 17.42
N VAL A 101 34.49 1.71 17.51
CA VAL A 101 35.24 1.72 18.77
C VAL A 101 35.37 3.19 19.21
N GLN A 102 34.44 3.66 20.02
CA GLN A 102 34.65 4.82 20.85
C GLN A 102 35.07 4.34 22.24
N LYS A 103 36.34 4.57 22.58
CA LYS A 103 36.81 4.53 23.97
C LYS A 103 35.98 5.53 24.78
N ARG A 104 35.08 5.03 25.63
CA ARG A 104 34.42 5.84 26.67
C ARG A 104 35.01 5.47 28.03
N LYS A 105 35.43 6.51 28.75
CA LYS A 105 35.72 6.52 30.18
C LYS A 105 34.41 6.22 30.92
N ARG A 106 34.49 5.38 31.95
CA ARG A 106 33.37 4.93 32.80
C ARG A 106 32.82 6.08 33.62
N GLU A 107 31.50 6.10 33.77
CA GLU A 107 30.82 6.39 35.03
C GLU A 107 29.59 5.47 35.09
N ASP A 108 29.49 4.73 36.20
CA ASP A 108 28.40 3.86 36.59
C ASP A 108 27.14 4.69 36.87
N ASP A 109 25.98 4.27 36.36
CA ASP A 109 24.84 4.09 37.26
C ASP A 109 23.77 3.16 36.65
N ASP A 110 23.14 2.42 37.54
CA ASP A 110 22.37 1.20 37.35
C ASP A 110 20.86 1.52 37.31
N HIS A 111 20.13 1.04 36.30
CA HIS A 111 18.77 0.46 36.43
C HIS A 111 18.15 0.06 35.07
N ASP A 112 18.20 -1.25 34.83
CA ASP A 112 17.07 -2.15 34.58
C ASP A 112 16.10 -1.95 33.37
N SER A 113 16.19 -2.94 32.49
CA SER A 113 15.24 -3.55 31.53
C SER A 113 14.24 -2.69 30.74
N ASN A 114 14.64 -2.29 29.52
CA ASN A 114 13.70 -2.07 28.41
C ASN A 114 13.79 -3.25 27.42
N GLU A 115 12.85 -4.20 27.54
CA GLU A 115 12.64 -5.26 26.55
C GLU A 115 12.27 -4.62 25.19
N VAL A 116 13.22 -4.66 24.26
CA VAL A 116 13.00 -4.29 22.85
C VAL A 116 12.10 -5.35 22.23
N LYS A 117 10.80 -5.03 22.08
CA LYS A 117 9.85 -5.85 21.32
C LYS A 117 10.24 -5.83 19.85
N ILE A 118 11.02 -6.83 19.44
CA ILE A 118 11.27 -7.16 18.04
C ILE A 118 9.92 -7.52 17.41
N ALA A 119 9.45 -6.70 16.47
CA ALA A 119 8.24 -6.98 15.71
C ALA A 119 8.51 -8.15 14.75
N THR A 120 8.24 -9.37 15.22
CA THR A 120 8.17 -10.56 14.37
C THR A 120 7.02 -10.42 13.37
N LEU A 121 7.37 -10.38 12.09
CA LEU A 121 6.45 -10.45 10.95
C LEU A 121 5.72 -11.81 10.98
N LYS A 122 4.41 -11.78 11.21
CA LYS A 122 3.54 -12.97 11.30
C LYS A 122 3.16 -13.52 9.91
N ASN A 123 4.14 -13.87 9.10
CA ASN A 123 3.91 -14.78 7.98
C ASN A 123 4.27 -16.23 8.39
N ASP A 124 3.98 -16.58 9.64
CA ASP A 124 4.04 -17.96 10.08
C ASP A 124 2.87 -18.72 9.45
N VAL A 125 3.21 -19.75 8.69
CA VAL A 125 2.35 -20.91 8.49
C VAL A 125 1.77 -21.27 9.85
N ILE A 126 0.45 -21.15 10.00
CA ILE A 126 -0.26 -21.34 11.27
C ILE A 126 -0.10 -22.80 11.70
N THR A 127 0.97 -23.11 12.45
CA THR A 127 1.27 -24.45 12.95
C THR A 127 0.54 -24.77 14.26
N SER A 128 -0.12 -23.78 14.87
CA SER A 128 -0.99 -24.01 16.02
C SER A 128 -2.26 -23.17 15.95
N VAL A 129 -3.25 -23.62 15.17
CA VAL A 129 -4.63 -23.14 15.32
C VAL A 129 -5.11 -23.62 16.69
N LYS A 130 -5.14 -22.73 17.70
CA LYS A 130 -5.98 -23.02 18.88
C LYS A 130 -7.40 -23.22 18.38
N ALA A 131 -7.97 -24.40 18.64
CA ALA A 131 -9.31 -24.74 18.18
C ALA A 131 -10.28 -23.63 18.61
N PRO A 132 -11.07 -23.07 17.68
CA PRO A 132 -12.03 -22.03 18.04
C PRO A 132 -13.00 -22.57 19.10
N PRO A 133 -13.46 -21.73 20.04
CA PRO A 133 -14.47 -22.14 21.01
C PRO A 133 -15.68 -22.72 20.26
N LYS A 134 -16.20 -23.86 20.73
CA LYS A 134 -17.32 -24.58 20.10
C LYS A 134 -18.46 -23.60 19.81
N LYS A 135 -18.68 -23.28 18.53
CA LYS A 135 -19.78 -22.43 18.09
C LYS A 135 -21.09 -23.08 18.56
N LYS A 136 -21.86 -22.35 19.38
CA LYS A 136 -23.26 -22.69 19.60
C LYS A 136 -23.97 -22.59 18.25
N GLN A 137 -24.54 -23.70 17.81
CA GLN A 137 -25.26 -23.79 16.55
C GLN A 137 -26.44 -22.81 16.62
N LYS A 138 -26.36 -21.68 15.90
CA LYS A 138 -27.54 -20.84 15.65
C LYS A 138 -28.42 -21.59 14.66
N THR A 139 -29.32 -22.41 15.17
CA THR A 139 -30.44 -22.96 14.41
C THR A 139 -31.41 -21.84 14.09
N LYS A 140 -31.15 -21.17 12.96
CA LYS A 140 -32.08 -20.49 12.04
C LYS A 140 -31.25 -19.46 11.26
N ALA A 141 -30.83 -19.84 10.06
CA ALA A 141 -30.34 -18.88 9.08
C ALA A 141 -31.56 -18.08 8.61
N ASP A 142 -31.64 -16.82 8.99
CA ASP A 142 -32.62 -15.91 8.42
C ASP A 142 -32.18 -15.65 6.97
N MET A 143 -32.98 -16.11 6.00
CA MET A 143 -32.70 -15.89 4.58
C MET A 143 -32.82 -14.41 4.17
N ASN A 144 -33.31 -13.56 5.07
CA ASN A 144 -33.38 -12.12 4.88
C ASN A 144 -32.20 -11.36 5.52
N ASP A 145 -31.23 -12.07 6.12
CA ASP A 145 -30.00 -11.46 6.64
C ASP A 145 -29.14 -10.98 5.46
N LYS A 146 -29.26 -9.70 5.14
CA LYS A 146 -28.40 -9.04 4.15
C LYS A 146 -26.97 -9.27 4.60
N VAL A 147 -26.13 -9.78 3.69
CA VAL A 147 -24.72 -10.07 3.94
C VAL A 147 -24.09 -8.87 4.65
N ARG A 148 -23.88 -9.01 5.96
CA ARG A 148 -23.15 -8.03 6.74
C ARG A 148 -21.70 -8.17 6.27
N GLY A 149 -21.15 -7.09 5.70
CA GLY A 149 -19.82 -7.10 5.12
C GLY A 149 -18.77 -7.66 6.08
N LEU A 150 -17.70 -8.22 5.52
CA LEU A 150 -16.59 -8.73 6.30
C LEU A 150 -15.91 -7.57 7.04
N GLU A 151 -15.69 -7.74 8.35
CA GLU A 151 -15.04 -6.73 9.17
C GLU A 151 -13.53 -6.84 9.02
N TRP A 152 -12.92 -5.77 8.50
CA TRP A 152 -11.47 -5.73 8.32
C TRP A 152 -10.75 -5.83 9.66
N THR A 153 -9.77 -6.72 9.74
CA THR A 153 -8.95 -6.89 10.95
C THR A 153 -7.50 -6.45 10.69
N ALA A 154 -7.05 -5.41 11.41
CA ALA A 154 -5.71 -4.84 11.28
C ALA A 154 -4.57 -5.81 11.63
N SER A 155 -4.81 -6.80 12.49
CA SER A 155 -3.79 -7.74 12.97
C SER A 155 -3.44 -8.84 11.96
N THR A 156 -4.34 -9.15 11.03
CA THR A 156 -4.19 -10.20 10.03
C THR A 156 -4.10 -9.66 8.60
N TRP A 157 -4.20 -8.34 8.42
CA TRP A 157 -4.14 -7.67 7.11
C TRP A 157 -5.14 -8.30 6.13
N SER A 158 -6.35 -8.59 6.61
CA SER A 158 -7.34 -9.40 5.91
C SER A 158 -7.91 -8.77 4.64
N CYS A 159 -7.59 -7.51 4.33
CA CYS A 159 -8.21 -6.73 3.24
C CYS A 159 -8.17 -7.42 1.87
N ALA A 160 -7.09 -8.12 1.55
CA ALA A 160 -6.99 -8.89 0.31
C ALA A 160 -7.98 -10.07 0.30
N TYR A 161 -8.13 -10.78 1.41
CA TYR A 161 -9.06 -11.91 1.53
C TYR A 161 -10.51 -11.46 1.64
N ASP A 162 -10.76 -10.37 2.39
CA ASP A 162 -12.09 -9.80 2.55
C ASP A 162 -12.65 -9.32 1.21
N SER A 163 -11.82 -8.73 0.34
CA SER A 163 -12.25 -8.34 -1.01
C SER A 163 -12.57 -9.54 -1.89
N ILE A 164 -11.75 -10.59 -1.90
CA ILE A 164 -12.00 -11.83 -2.66
C ILE A 164 -13.27 -12.53 -2.17
N LEU A 165 -13.43 -12.71 -0.87
CA LEU A 165 -14.62 -13.36 -0.29
C LEU A 165 -15.87 -12.54 -0.56
N THR A 166 -15.78 -11.22 -0.54
CA THR A 166 -16.90 -10.33 -0.92
C THR A 166 -17.28 -10.54 -2.38
N ILE A 167 -16.32 -10.58 -3.31
CA ILE A 167 -16.57 -10.85 -4.73
C ILE A 167 -17.23 -12.23 -4.91
N LEU A 168 -16.66 -13.28 -4.32
CA LEU A 168 -17.21 -14.63 -4.41
C LEU A 168 -18.61 -14.74 -3.82
N SER A 169 -18.87 -14.05 -2.70
CA SER A 169 -20.20 -14.00 -2.08
C SER A 169 -21.22 -13.37 -3.01
N ASN A 170 -20.88 -12.24 -3.67
CA ASN A 170 -21.75 -11.61 -4.67
C ASN A 170 -22.01 -12.53 -5.87
N VAL A 171 -20.99 -13.23 -6.37
CA VAL A 171 -21.16 -14.20 -7.47
C VAL A 171 -22.10 -15.34 -7.03
N TYR A 172 -21.93 -15.84 -5.81
CA TYR A 172 -22.79 -16.89 -5.26
C TYR A 172 -24.24 -16.43 -5.13
N PHE A 173 -24.52 -15.29 -4.48
CA PHE A 173 -25.88 -14.82 -4.26
C PHE A 173 -26.61 -14.41 -5.55
N THR A 174 -25.88 -13.89 -6.54
CA THR A 174 -26.47 -13.55 -7.85
C THR A 174 -26.83 -14.78 -8.68
N ASN A 175 -26.03 -15.85 -8.58
CA ASN A 175 -26.21 -17.06 -9.40
C ASN A 175 -26.84 -18.25 -8.66
N VAL A 176 -27.11 -18.11 -7.35
CA VAL A 176 -27.53 -19.21 -6.47
C VAL A 176 -28.71 -19.99 -7.02
N ARG A 177 -29.71 -19.27 -7.58
CA ARG A 177 -30.95 -19.88 -8.08
C ARG A 177 -30.70 -20.72 -9.33
N GLN A 178 -29.80 -20.28 -10.21
CA GLN A 178 -29.42 -21.02 -11.42
C GLN A 178 -28.57 -22.24 -11.08
N TRP A 179 -27.67 -22.12 -10.11
CA TRP A 179 -26.81 -23.21 -9.67
C TRP A 179 -27.60 -24.29 -8.93
N HIS A 180 -28.53 -23.92 -8.06
CA HIS A 180 -29.44 -24.86 -7.41
C HIS A 180 -30.31 -25.62 -8.43
N HIS A 181 -30.81 -24.94 -9.47
CA HIS A 181 -31.60 -25.61 -10.51
C HIS A 181 -30.77 -26.63 -11.32
N LYS A 182 -29.52 -26.29 -11.68
CA LYS A 182 -28.62 -27.20 -12.40
C LYS A 182 -28.15 -28.38 -11.55
N ALA A 183 -27.93 -28.16 -10.25
CA ALA A 183 -27.53 -29.21 -9.32
C ALA A 183 -28.70 -30.16 -9.00
N ALA A 184 -29.93 -29.64 -8.92
CA ALA A 184 -31.13 -30.45 -8.69
C ALA A 184 -31.51 -31.33 -9.89
N SER A 185 -31.24 -30.89 -11.13
CA SER A 185 -31.50 -31.67 -12.34
C SER A 185 -30.43 -32.74 -12.65
N ALA A 186 -29.38 -32.83 -11.83
CA ALA A 186 -28.25 -33.75 -12.02
C ALA A 186 -28.33 -34.99 -11.10
N ASN A 187 -29.40 -35.13 -10.31
CA ASN A 187 -29.77 -36.33 -9.55
C ASN A 187 -31.09 -36.88 -10.09
#